data_AF-A0A4S5CZ43-F1
#
_entry.id   AF-A0A4S5CZ43-F1
#
_cell.length_a   1.000
_cell.length_b   1.000
_cell.length_c   1.000
_cell.angle_alpha   90.00
_cell.angle_beta   90.00
_cell.angle_gamma   90.00
#
_symmetry.space_group_name_H-M   'P 1'
#
loop_
_entity.id
_entity.type
_entity.pdbx_description
1 polymer ?
#
loop_
_entity_poly.entity_id
_entity_poly.type
_entity_poly.pdbx_seq_one_letter_code
_entity_poly.pdbx_strand_id
1 'polypeptide(L)'
;MTDRSEDNASGTPLTRAGRSRRDALKLGGAATLGAILGGSALLAHTTPALAQAGSKGELAPNEPLNILIVNYDGGTLLDFAGPSEIFHRLPNTNVRYASLDGGNVTLEFGVVYGKTERLADIEKTDVILVPGGSDLTAPMRPAYQAQIRRLAESARHVTSVCNGSLVLAATGVLKGKRSACHWAFVNKLAEYGAIPVPDRFVEDDNGRFMSGGGVTAGIDFALRVAEKLRGRQAAEFTQLVIEYDPAPPFHSGHPRDARPEVVAMVDKELPGASRGLARIPGVR
;
A
#
# COMPACT_ATOMS: atom_id res chain seq x y z
N MET A 1 29.07 71.86 18.44
CA MET A 1 28.57 70.79 17.57
C MET A 1 28.04 69.68 18.49
N THR A 2 26.95 69.90 19.26
CA THR A 2 25.50 69.77 18.90
C THR A 2 25.19 68.40 18.30
N ASP A 3 24.27 67.57 18.80
CA ASP A 3 23.27 67.72 19.86
C ASP A 3 22.61 66.34 20.18
N ARG A 4 22.21 66.14 21.46
CA ARG A 4 21.00 65.49 22.05
C ARG A 4 20.38 64.20 21.46
N SER A 5 20.20 63.12 22.26
CA SER A 5 19.06 62.79 23.19
C SER A 5 17.78 62.45 22.40
N GLU A 6 16.84 61.56 22.77
CA GLU A 6 16.53 60.68 23.90
C GLU A 6 15.28 59.85 23.45
N ASP A 7 15.14 58.63 23.97
CA ASP A 7 13.93 57.97 24.48
C ASP A 7 12.51 57.98 23.85
N ASN A 8 11.96 56.75 23.84
CA ASN A 8 10.62 56.25 24.22
C ASN A 8 9.29 56.66 23.54
N ALA A 9 8.63 55.61 23.04
CA ALA A 9 7.25 55.12 23.30
C ALA A 9 6.00 56.05 23.36
N SER A 10 4.93 55.49 22.77
CA SER A 10 3.48 55.60 23.09
C SER A 10 2.60 56.61 22.33
N GLY A 11 1.39 56.16 21.97
CA GLY A 11 0.22 57.03 21.71
C GLY A 11 -0.54 56.84 20.39
N THR A 12 -1.59 56.01 20.39
CA THR A 12 -2.75 56.04 19.46
C THR A 12 -3.60 57.32 19.66
N PRO A 13 -4.77 57.56 18.99
CA PRO A 13 -5.29 57.24 17.64
C PRO A 13 -5.93 58.49 16.96
N LEU A 14 -6.28 58.47 15.66
CA LEU A 14 -7.32 59.36 15.11
C LEU A 14 -8.23 58.68 14.07
N THR A 15 -9.49 59.08 14.15
CA THR A 15 -10.73 58.41 13.74
C THR A 15 -11.43 59.07 12.54
N ARG A 16 -12.46 58.37 12.02
CA ARG A 16 -13.70 58.83 11.32
C ARG A 16 -13.61 59.01 9.79
N ALA A 17 -14.66 58.78 8.99
CA ALA A 17 -16.01 58.20 9.17
C ALA A 17 -16.74 58.11 7.80
N GLY A 18 -17.77 57.25 7.72
CA GLY A 18 -18.95 57.40 6.84
C GLY A 18 -19.12 56.27 5.81
N ARG A 19 -20.26 55.58 5.65
CA ARG A 19 -21.65 55.81 6.07
C ARG A 19 -22.42 54.49 6.18
N SER A 20 -23.45 54.55 7.04
CA SER A 20 -24.47 53.54 7.39
C SER A 20 -25.68 53.53 6.44
N ARG A 21 -26.43 52.41 6.40
CA ARG A 21 -27.91 52.27 6.51
C ARG A 21 -28.26 50.77 6.69
N ARG A 22 -28.74 50.33 7.88
CA ARG A 22 -30.16 50.12 8.30
C ARG A 22 -30.76 48.86 7.64
N ASP A 23 -31.35 47.86 8.32
CA ASP A 23 -32.11 47.85 9.58
C ASP A 23 -32.03 46.51 10.34
N ALA A 24 -32.41 46.61 11.62
CA ALA A 24 -32.53 45.57 12.62
C ALA A 24 -33.68 44.57 12.34
N LEU A 25 -33.55 43.35 12.87
CA LEU A 25 -34.62 42.75 13.67
C LEU A 25 -34.05 41.78 14.71
N LYS A 26 -34.50 41.95 15.95
CA LYS A 26 -34.18 41.14 17.13
C LYS A 26 -35.27 40.07 17.36
N LEU A 27 -34.97 39.18 18.31
CA LEU A 27 -35.76 38.13 18.97
C LEU A 27 -35.76 36.79 18.23
N GLY A 28 -35.49 35.63 18.84
CA GLY A 28 -35.28 35.27 20.24
C GLY A 28 -35.31 33.73 20.33
N GLY A 29 -34.76 33.14 21.40
CA GLY A 29 -34.95 31.71 21.69
C GLY A 29 -33.68 31.00 22.11
N ALA A 30 -33.63 30.63 23.39
CA ALA A 30 -32.55 29.91 24.04
C ALA A 30 -32.37 28.47 23.53
N ALA A 31 -31.13 28.00 23.44
CA ALA A 31 -30.79 26.61 23.72
C ALA A 31 -29.36 26.55 24.29
N THR A 32 -29.30 25.97 25.48
CA THR A 32 -28.18 25.76 26.39
C THR A 32 -26.94 25.12 25.76
N LEU A 33 -25.77 25.61 26.16
CA LEU A 33 -24.48 24.93 26.03
C LEU A 33 -24.55 23.53 26.66
N GLY A 34 -24.35 22.50 25.85
CA GLY A 34 -24.00 21.16 26.31
C GLY A 34 -22.65 20.78 25.72
N ALA A 35 -21.59 20.88 26.51
CA ALA A 35 -20.28 20.33 26.18
C ALA A 35 -20.36 18.80 26.23
N ILE A 36 -20.01 18.12 25.12
CA ILE A 36 -19.63 16.72 25.16
C ILE A 36 -18.17 16.62 24.71
N LEU A 37 -17.32 16.45 25.73
CA LEU A 37 -15.98 15.89 25.63
C LEU A 37 -16.09 14.48 25.00
N GLY A 38 -15.33 14.22 23.94
CA GLY A 38 -15.27 12.86 23.36
C GLY A 38 -14.82 12.78 21.91
N GLY A 39 -13.80 13.54 21.52
CA GLY A 39 -13.19 13.41 20.20
C GLY A 39 -12.30 12.17 20.14
N SER A 40 -12.86 10.97 19.85
CA SER A 40 -12.07 9.79 19.41
C SER A 40 -12.87 8.65 18.74
N ALA A 41 -14.15 8.83 18.38
CA ALA A 41 -15.00 7.71 17.91
C ALA A 41 -15.49 7.83 16.45
N LEU A 42 -14.94 8.75 15.66
CA LEU A 42 -15.55 9.13 14.37
C LEU A 42 -15.31 8.19 13.19
N LEU A 43 -14.58 7.08 13.34
CA LEU A 43 -14.39 6.09 12.25
C LEU A 43 -14.55 4.63 12.70
N ALA A 44 -15.31 4.37 13.77
CA ALA A 44 -15.66 3.01 14.14
C ALA A 44 -16.84 2.51 13.28
N HIS A 45 -16.55 1.54 12.40
CA HIS A 45 -17.45 0.57 11.78
C HIS A 45 -18.90 1.00 11.53
N THR A 46 -19.11 1.93 10.58
CA THR A 46 -20.40 2.01 9.89
C THR A 46 -20.25 1.34 8.54
N THR A 47 -20.84 0.15 8.38
CA THR A 47 -21.03 -0.46 7.06
C THR A 47 -22.05 0.40 6.30
N PRO A 48 -21.67 1.03 5.16
CA PRO A 48 -22.65 1.76 4.38
C PRO A 48 -23.58 0.73 3.72
N ALA A 49 -24.85 0.74 4.12
CA ALA A 49 -25.93 0.17 3.31
C ALA A 49 -26.33 1.23 2.27
N LEU A 50 -25.78 1.12 1.05
CA LEU A 50 -26.34 1.59 -0.25
C LEU A 50 -25.21 1.74 -1.30
N ALA A 51 -25.12 0.80 -2.25
CA ALA A 51 -25.51 1.05 -3.64
C ALA A 51 -25.43 -0.25 -4.45
N GLN A 52 -26.44 -0.45 -5.30
CA GLN A 52 -26.41 -1.48 -6.32
C GLN A 52 -26.53 -0.78 -7.68
N ALA A 53 -25.38 -0.51 -8.30
CA ALA A 53 -25.15 -0.36 -9.74
C ALA A 53 -23.65 -0.14 -10.01
N GLY A 54 -22.79 -0.98 -9.43
CA GLY A 54 -21.39 -1.11 -9.81
C GLY A 54 -21.12 -2.59 -10.13
N SER A 55 -20.08 -2.87 -10.92
CA SER A 55 -19.57 -4.23 -11.15
C SER A 55 -19.66 -5.06 -9.87
N LYS A 56 -20.40 -6.18 -9.90
CA LYS A 56 -20.49 -7.08 -8.74
C LYS A 56 -19.10 -7.69 -8.53
N GLY A 57 -18.49 -7.42 -7.37
CA GLY A 57 -17.28 -8.13 -6.96
C GLY A 57 -17.52 -9.63 -6.87
N GLU A 58 -16.44 -10.40 -6.88
CA GLU A 58 -16.47 -11.87 -6.79
C GLU A 58 -17.14 -12.38 -5.52
N LEU A 59 -17.09 -11.61 -4.43
CA LEU A 59 -17.66 -11.96 -3.14
C LEU A 59 -18.62 -10.86 -2.66
N ALA A 60 -19.75 -11.25 -2.08
CA ALA A 60 -20.68 -10.30 -1.49
C ALA A 60 -20.05 -9.56 -0.29
N PRO A 61 -20.47 -8.32 0.02
CA PRO A 61 -19.89 -7.53 1.12
C PRO A 61 -19.97 -8.18 2.51
N ASN A 62 -20.92 -9.10 2.71
CA ASN A 62 -21.12 -9.81 3.97
C ASN A 62 -20.38 -11.17 4.01
N GLU A 63 -19.77 -11.64 2.92
CA GLU A 63 -18.98 -12.87 2.92
C GLU A 63 -17.61 -12.61 3.56
N PRO A 64 -17.16 -13.45 4.52
CA PRO A 64 -15.82 -13.30 5.11
C PRO A 64 -14.72 -13.41 4.06
N LEU A 65 -13.75 -12.50 4.09
CA LEU A 65 -12.55 -12.53 3.24
C LEU A 65 -11.30 -12.53 4.11
N ASN A 66 -10.47 -13.56 3.99
CA ASN A 66 -9.20 -13.65 4.70
C ASN A 66 -8.03 -13.33 3.76
N ILE A 67 -7.23 -12.35 4.14
CA ILE A 67 -6.03 -11.95 3.41
C ILE A 67 -4.83 -12.18 4.29
N LEU A 68 -3.86 -12.96 3.80
CA LEU A 68 -2.62 -13.25 4.50
C LEU A 68 -1.47 -12.51 3.84
N ILE A 69 -0.80 -11.67 4.60
CA ILE A 69 0.42 -10.98 4.21
C ILE A 69 1.61 -11.75 4.79
N VAL A 70 2.54 -12.15 3.93
CA VAL A 70 3.72 -12.91 4.33
C VAL A 70 4.89 -11.95 4.59
N ASN A 71 5.33 -11.84 5.84
CA ASN A 71 6.41 -10.94 6.26
C ASN A 71 7.68 -11.72 6.63
N TYR A 72 8.84 -11.17 6.29
CA TYR A 72 10.14 -11.79 6.52
C TYR A 72 11.20 -10.72 6.74
N ASP A 73 12.33 -11.13 7.33
CA ASP A 73 13.48 -10.25 7.52
C ASP A 73 14.01 -9.75 6.17
N GLY A 74 14.29 -8.45 6.09
CA GLY A 74 14.71 -7.78 4.85
C GLY A 74 13.58 -7.37 3.90
N GLY A 75 12.32 -7.62 4.29
CA GLY A 75 11.15 -7.17 3.52
C GLY A 75 11.00 -5.65 3.49
N THR A 76 10.38 -5.12 2.43
CA THR A 76 10.07 -3.70 2.28
C THR A 76 8.74 -3.37 2.94
N LEU A 77 8.75 -2.43 3.91
CA LEU A 77 7.55 -2.05 4.65
C LEU A 77 6.41 -1.61 3.73
N LEU A 78 6.71 -0.73 2.76
CA LEU A 78 5.70 -0.12 1.90
C LEU A 78 5.02 -1.14 0.97
N ASP A 79 5.70 -2.22 0.62
CA ASP A 79 5.19 -3.28 -0.25
C ASP A 79 3.98 -4.00 0.33
N PHE A 80 3.86 -4.05 1.66
CA PHE A 80 2.68 -4.60 2.32
C PHE A 80 1.85 -3.56 3.08
N ALA A 81 2.45 -2.48 3.56
CA ALA A 81 1.70 -1.42 4.23
C ALA A 81 0.69 -0.75 3.28
N GLY A 82 1.10 -0.49 2.02
CA GLY A 82 0.21 0.07 1.00
C GLY A 82 -1.02 -0.82 0.74
N PRO A 83 -0.83 -2.09 0.35
CA PRO A 83 -1.95 -3.03 0.21
C PRO A 83 -2.77 -3.23 1.48
N SER A 84 -2.11 -3.30 2.65
CA SER A 84 -2.78 -3.50 3.93
C SER A 84 -3.77 -2.39 4.24
N GLU A 85 -3.41 -1.13 4.01
CA GLU A 85 -4.29 0.03 4.21
C GLU A 85 -5.58 -0.08 3.38
N ILE A 86 -5.46 -0.54 2.13
CA ILE A 86 -6.61 -0.77 1.25
C ILE A 86 -7.46 -1.94 1.76
N PHE A 87 -6.82 -3.06 2.09
CA PHE A 87 -7.50 -4.30 2.47
C PHE A 87 -8.27 -4.19 3.79
N HIS A 88 -7.77 -3.45 4.78
CA HIS A 88 -8.49 -3.23 6.05
C HIS A 88 -9.78 -2.42 5.89
N ARG A 89 -9.93 -1.68 4.79
CA ARG A 89 -11.14 -0.87 4.51
C ARG A 89 -12.20 -1.64 3.73
N LEU A 90 -11.90 -2.87 3.33
CA LEU A 90 -12.85 -3.72 2.64
C LEU A 90 -13.89 -4.31 3.61
N PRO A 91 -15.16 -4.44 3.19
CA PRO A 91 -16.20 -5.04 4.01
C PRO A 91 -15.90 -6.49 4.40
N ASN A 92 -16.15 -6.84 5.67
CA ASN A 92 -15.96 -8.18 6.24
C ASN A 92 -14.61 -8.84 5.86
N THR A 93 -13.53 -8.08 5.99
CA THR A 93 -12.18 -8.52 5.63
C THR A 93 -11.30 -8.63 6.87
N ASN A 94 -10.64 -9.78 6.99
CA ASN A 94 -9.66 -10.08 8.03
C ASN A 94 -8.27 -10.12 7.39
N VAL A 95 -7.43 -9.14 7.71
CA VAL A 95 -6.05 -9.08 7.23
C VAL A 95 -5.12 -9.59 8.32
N ARG A 96 -4.36 -10.63 7.97
CA ARG A 96 -3.44 -11.34 8.86
C ARG A 96 -2.01 -11.18 8.38
N TYR A 97 -1.07 -11.23 9.31
CA TYR A 97 0.36 -11.10 9.01
C TYR A 97 1.07 -12.31 9.57
N ALA A 98 1.89 -12.97 8.74
CA ALA A 98 2.59 -14.17 9.16
C ALA A 98 4.04 -14.17 8.71
N SER A 99 4.90 -14.76 9.54
CA SER A 99 6.28 -15.07 9.21
C SER A 99 6.56 -16.55 9.46
N LEU A 100 7.73 -17.05 9.07
CA LEU A 100 8.06 -18.47 9.22
C LEU A 100 7.82 -18.98 10.65
N ASP A 101 8.40 -18.29 11.62
CA ASP A 101 8.39 -18.67 13.03
C ASP A 101 7.51 -17.76 13.90
N GLY A 102 6.77 -16.83 13.27
CA GLY A 102 5.94 -15.86 13.97
C GLY A 102 6.77 -14.86 14.78
N GLY A 103 6.11 -14.03 15.58
CA GLY A 103 6.77 -13.02 16.38
C GLY A 103 7.22 -11.81 15.56
N ASN A 104 8.43 -11.33 15.81
CA ASN A 104 8.95 -10.11 15.20
C ASN A 104 9.81 -10.41 13.97
N VAL A 105 9.68 -9.58 12.95
CA VAL A 105 10.58 -9.56 11.79
C VAL A 105 11.25 -8.19 11.69
N THR A 106 12.51 -8.18 11.25
CA THR A 106 13.27 -6.95 11.00
C THR A 106 13.26 -6.66 9.51
N LEU A 107 12.46 -5.68 9.12
CA LEU A 107 12.36 -5.18 7.75
C LEU A 107 13.61 -4.39 7.37
N GLU A 108 13.66 -3.97 6.11
CA GLU A 108 14.69 -3.03 5.68
C GLU A 108 14.67 -1.72 6.47
N PHE A 109 15.83 -1.06 6.53
CA PHE A 109 16.04 0.15 7.32
C PHE A 109 15.82 -0.03 8.84
N GLY A 110 15.75 -1.28 9.34
CA GLY A 110 15.69 -1.59 10.77
C GLY A 110 14.29 -1.47 11.39
N VAL A 111 13.25 -1.35 10.58
CA VAL A 111 11.87 -1.32 11.09
C VAL A 111 11.50 -2.71 11.60
N VAL A 112 11.08 -2.80 12.87
CA VAL A 112 10.61 -4.06 13.46
C VAL A 112 9.09 -4.14 13.33
N TYR A 113 8.60 -5.13 12.59
CA TYR A 113 7.17 -5.46 12.52
C TYR A 113 6.88 -6.67 13.40
N GLY A 114 6.01 -6.50 14.38
CA GLY A 114 5.82 -7.47 15.46
C GLY A 114 4.52 -8.26 15.38
N LYS A 115 4.44 -9.31 16.23
CA LYS A 115 3.24 -10.15 16.44
C LYS A 115 2.73 -10.84 15.17
N THR A 116 3.63 -11.21 14.27
CA THR A 116 3.28 -12.06 13.13
C THR A 116 2.88 -13.45 13.63
N GLU A 117 1.90 -14.05 12.97
CA GLU A 117 1.52 -15.44 13.18
C GLU A 117 2.57 -16.37 12.57
N ARG A 118 2.65 -17.61 13.08
CA ARG A 118 3.48 -18.65 12.48
C ARG A 118 2.81 -19.17 11.22
N LEU A 119 3.52 -19.17 10.08
CA LEU A 119 3.00 -19.69 8.82
C LEU A 119 2.50 -21.14 8.93
N ALA A 120 3.17 -21.96 9.74
CA ALA A 120 2.79 -23.35 9.97
C ALA A 120 1.44 -23.52 10.68
N ASP A 121 0.97 -22.50 11.41
CA ASP A 121 -0.30 -22.54 12.17
C ASP A 121 -1.49 -22.05 11.33
N ILE A 122 -1.24 -21.66 10.07
CA ILE A 122 -2.25 -21.17 9.15
C ILE A 122 -2.62 -22.29 8.18
N GLU A 123 -3.86 -22.75 8.27
CA GLU A 123 -4.36 -23.82 7.39
C GLU A 123 -4.62 -23.33 5.96
N LYS A 124 -5.35 -22.20 5.83
CA LYS A 124 -5.77 -21.62 4.54
C LYS A 124 -6.00 -20.11 4.63
N THR A 125 -6.06 -19.47 3.47
CA THR A 125 -6.43 -18.05 3.28
C THR A 125 -7.13 -17.87 1.94
N ASP A 126 -7.92 -16.82 1.74
CA ASP A 126 -8.55 -16.55 0.44
C ASP A 126 -7.56 -15.83 -0.50
N VAL A 127 -6.79 -14.88 0.05
CA VAL A 127 -5.72 -14.16 -0.66
C VAL A 127 -4.41 -14.35 0.10
N ILE A 128 -3.33 -14.65 -0.62
CA ILE A 128 -1.96 -14.55 -0.10
C ILE A 128 -1.25 -13.39 -0.80
N LEU A 129 -0.58 -12.54 -0.05
CA LEU A 129 0.25 -11.45 -0.54
C LEU A 129 1.70 -11.66 -0.09
N VAL A 130 2.60 -11.75 -1.06
CA VAL A 130 4.05 -11.79 -0.83
C VAL A 130 4.66 -10.44 -1.24
N PRO A 131 5.05 -9.58 -0.28
CA PRO A 131 5.77 -8.34 -0.56
C PRO A 131 7.18 -8.64 -1.08
N GLY A 132 7.85 -7.63 -1.62
CA GLY A 132 9.27 -7.67 -1.90
C GLY A 132 10.12 -7.26 -0.71
N GLY A 133 11.40 -7.06 -0.98
CA GLY A 133 12.40 -6.64 -0.01
C GLY A 133 13.72 -6.24 -0.67
N SER A 134 14.63 -5.72 0.14
CA SER A 134 16.03 -5.52 -0.24
C SER A 134 16.89 -6.78 -0.02
N ASP A 135 16.40 -7.73 0.79
CA ASP A 135 17.02 -9.03 1.01
C ASP A 135 15.96 -10.15 0.98
N LEU A 136 16.08 -11.07 0.02
CA LEU A 136 15.19 -12.22 -0.13
C LEU A 136 15.79 -13.51 0.45
N THR A 137 16.90 -13.44 1.18
CA THR A 137 17.58 -14.62 1.76
C THR A 137 16.65 -15.40 2.67
N ALA A 138 15.90 -14.74 3.55
CA ALA A 138 14.96 -15.37 4.46
C ALA A 138 13.82 -16.13 3.73
N PRO A 139 13.04 -15.51 2.83
CA PRO A 139 11.94 -16.17 2.12
C PRO A 139 12.40 -17.18 1.06
N MET A 140 13.66 -17.16 0.65
CA MET A 140 14.23 -18.13 -0.30
C MET A 140 14.70 -19.43 0.36
N ARG A 141 14.65 -19.53 1.70
CA ARG A 141 14.95 -20.79 2.40
C ARG A 141 13.90 -21.86 2.09
N PRO A 142 14.27 -23.15 1.94
CA PRO A 142 13.33 -24.22 1.60
C PRO A 142 12.12 -24.32 2.54
N ALA A 143 12.32 -24.16 3.86
CA ALA A 143 11.23 -24.19 4.83
C ALA A 143 10.23 -23.05 4.63
N TYR A 144 10.72 -21.87 4.24
CA TYR A 144 9.89 -20.70 3.97
C TYR A 144 9.10 -20.90 2.67
N GLN A 145 9.78 -21.27 1.59
CA GLN A 145 9.15 -21.55 0.29
C GLN A 145 8.10 -22.66 0.39
N ALA A 146 8.34 -23.71 1.17
CA ALA A 146 7.37 -24.79 1.37
C ALA A 146 6.06 -24.28 2.00
N GLN A 147 6.13 -23.38 2.99
CA GLN A 147 4.94 -22.80 3.61
C GLN A 147 4.21 -21.84 2.66
N ILE A 148 4.95 -20.97 1.95
CA ILE A 148 4.37 -20.07 0.94
C ILE A 148 3.66 -20.88 -0.13
N ARG A 149 4.30 -21.93 -0.66
CA ARG A 149 3.72 -22.82 -1.67
C ARG A 149 2.43 -23.47 -1.18
N ARG A 150 2.44 -24.06 0.01
CA ARG A 150 1.28 -24.74 0.61
C ARG A 150 0.07 -23.79 0.70
N LEU A 151 0.30 -22.55 1.13
CA LEU A 151 -0.74 -21.54 1.25
C LEU A 151 -1.18 -21.02 -0.13
N ALA A 152 -0.25 -20.82 -1.06
CA ALA A 152 -0.57 -20.38 -2.43
C ALA A 152 -1.36 -21.44 -3.23
N GLU A 153 -1.11 -22.73 -3.01
CA GLU A 153 -1.85 -23.82 -3.67
C GLU A 153 -3.32 -23.87 -3.23
N SER A 154 -3.63 -23.45 -1.99
CA SER A 154 -4.99 -23.43 -1.43
C SER A 154 -5.70 -22.07 -1.53
N ALA A 155 -4.96 -20.99 -1.76
CA ALA A 155 -5.52 -19.65 -1.89
C ALA A 155 -6.31 -19.48 -3.21
N ARG A 156 -7.37 -18.66 -3.16
CA ARG A 156 -8.13 -18.26 -4.35
C ARG A 156 -7.31 -17.31 -5.21
N HIS A 157 -6.58 -16.39 -4.57
CA HIS A 157 -5.71 -15.43 -5.23
C HIS A 157 -4.30 -15.47 -4.63
N VAL A 158 -3.32 -15.67 -5.51
CA VAL A 158 -1.90 -15.63 -5.20
C VAL A 158 -1.35 -14.31 -5.71
N THR A 159 -0.86 -13.49 -4.79
CA THR A 159 -0.50 -12.12 -5.11
C THR A 159 0.86 -11.70 -4.59
N SER A 160 1.45 -10.71 -5.25
CA SER A 160 2.72 -10.14 -4.85
C SER A 160 2.87 -8.68 -5.23
N VAL A 161 3.77 -7.99 -4.55
CA VAL A 161 4.23 -6.63 -4.90
C VAL A 161 5.74 -6.66 -5.07
N CYS A 162 6.26 -5.80 -5.94
CA CYS A 162 7.69 -5.58 -6.15
C CYS A 162 8.39 -6.89 -6.56
N ASN A 163 9.56 -7.19 -6.00
CA ASN A 163 10.28 -8.44 -6.23
C ASN A 163 9.76 -9.63 -5.40
N GLY A 164 8.63 -9.48 -4.69
CA GLY A 164 7.93 -10.59 -4.04
C GLY A 164 7.45 -11.65 -5.03
N SER A 165 7.25 -11.29 -6.30
CA SER A 165 6.96 -12.26 -7.36
C SER A 165 8.13 -13.22 -7.61
N LEU A 166 9.38 -12.86 -7.31
CA LEU A 166 10.51 -13.79 -7.38
C LEU A 166 10.43 -14.86 -6.30
N VAL A 167 9.97 -14.50 -5.09
CA VAL A 167 9.73 -15.47 -4.01
C VAL A 167 8.67 -16.48 -4.44
N LEU A 168 7.54 -16.00 -4.98
CA LEU A 168 6.50 -16.88 -5.52
C LEU A 168 7.01 -17.74 -6.67
N ALA A 169 7.75 -17.16 -7.62
CA ALA A 169 8.30 -17.90 -8.75
C ALA A 169 9.27 -19.02 -8.30
N ALA A 170 10.09 -18.75 -7.28
CA ALA A 170 11.00 -19.73 -6.69
C ALA A 170 10.28 -20.92 -6.03
N THR A 171 9.02 -20.77 -5.60
CA THR A 171 8.21 -21.89 -5.12
C THR A 171 7.66 -22.79 -6.24
N GLY A 172 7.71 -22.31 -7.50
CA GLY A 172 7.18 -22.97 -8.68
C GLY A 172 5.73 -22.63 -9.04
N VAL A 173 4.99 -21.91 -8.19
CA VAL A 173 3.56 -21.62 -8.44
C VAL A 173 3.32 -20.67 -9.62
N LEU A 174 4.33 -19.89 -10.04
CA LEU A 174 4.24 -18.98 -11.19
C LEU A 174 4.78 -19.58 -12.50
N LYS A 175 5.09 -20.88 -12.56
CA LYS A 175 5.60 -21.50 -13.78
C LYS A 175 4.58 -21.39 -14.93
N GLY A 176 4.96 -20.74 -16.02
CA GLY A 176 4.12 -20.46 -17.19
C GLY A 176 3.09 -19.34 -16.97
N LYS A 177 3.16 -18.60 -15.87
CA LYS A 177 2.24 -17.51 -15.53
C LYS A 177 2.89 -16.15 -15.74
N ARG A 178 2.12 -15.18 -16.22
CA ARG A 178 2.52 -13.77 -16.36
C ARG A 178 2.58 -13.13 -14.98
N SER A 179 3.62 -12.35 -14.74
CA SER A 179 3.75 -11.61 -13.48
C SER A 179 4.53 -10.30 -13.67
N ALA A 180 4.06 -9.27 -12.98
CA ALA A 180 4.80 -8.06 -12.73
C ALA A 180 5.90 -8.30 -11.69
N CYS A 181 6.87 -7.41 -11.69
CA CYS A 181 7.92 -7.35 -10.68
C CYS A 181 8.41 -5.91 -10.58
N HIS A 182 9.29 -5.63 -9.63
CA HIS A 182 10.05 -4.40 -9.67
C HIS A 182 10.92 -4.36 -10.93
N TRP A 183 10.95 -3.20 -11.60
CA TRP A 183 11.56 -3.00 -12.91
C TRP A 183 13.02 -3.49 -12.98
N ALA A 184 13.78 -3.30 -11.90
CA ALA A 184 15.18 -3.72 -11.82
C ALA A 184 15.39 -5.24 -11.85
N PHE A 185 14.35 -6.04 -11.57
CA PHE A 185 14.45 -7.50 -11.44
C PHE A 185 13.45 -8.27 -12.31
N VAL A 186 12.63 -7.58 -13.11
CA VAL A 186 11.51 -8.21 -13.82
C VAL A 186 11.93 -9.37 -14.73
N ASN A 187 13.08 -9.27 -15.40
CA ASN A 187 13.55 -10.31 -16.30
C ASN A 187 14.10 -11.53 -15.56
N LYS A 188 14.38 -11.45 -14.25
CA LYS A 188 14.72 -12.63 -13.44
C LYS A 188 13.56 -13.61 -13.26
N LEU A 189 12.32 -13.18 -13.47
CA LEU A 189 11.16 -14.08 -13.43
C LEU A 189 11.28 -15.24 -14.43
N ALA A 190 11.90 -14.98 -15.60
CA ALA A 190 12.12 -15.99 -16.63
C ALA A 190 13.02 -17.14 -16.16
N GLU A 191 13.98 -16.87 -15.26
CA GLU A 191 14.87 -17.88 -14.68
C GLU A 191 14.11 -18.92 -13.83
N TYR A 192 12.94 -18.54 -13.31
CA TYR A 192 12.03 -19.38 -12.55
C TYR A 192 10.83 -19.89 -13.37
N GLY A 193 10.85 -19.67 -14.69
CA GLY A 193 9.81 -20.12 -15.62
C GLY A 193 8.52 -19.30 -15.59
N ALA A 194 8.49 -18.15 -14.91
CA ALA A 194 7.41 -17.18 -15.02
C ALA A 194 7.61 -16.29 -16.26
N ILE A 195 6.53 -15.74 -16.80
CA ILE A 195 6.55 -14.86 -17.97
C ILE A 195 6.66 -13.41 -17.45
N PRO A 196 7.81 -12.73 -17.64
CA PRO A 196 7.98 -11.36 -17.16
C PRO A 196 7.09 -10.39 -17.94
N VAL A 197 6.36 -9.53 -17.24
CA VAL A 197 5.56 -8.47 -17.85
C VAL A 197 5.89 -7.14 -17.16
N PRO A 198 6.48 -6.15 -17.87
CA PRO A 198 6.94 -4.89 -17.29
C PRO A 198 5.80 -3.87 -17.11
N ASP A 199 4.68 -4.30 -16.54
CA ASP A 199 3.51 -3.47 -16.26
C ASP A 199 3.36 -3.20 -14.76
N ARG A 200 2.64 -2.12 -14.42
CA ARG A 200 2.38 -1.74 -13.02
C ARG A 200 1.49 -2.74 -12.30
N PHE A 201 0.56 -3.37 -13.02
CA PHE A 201 -0.34 -4.40 -12.54
C PHE A 201 -0.48 -5.48 -13.63
N VAL A 202 -0.40 -6.74 -13.23
CA VAL A 202 -0.57 -7.89 -14.11
C VAL A 202 -1.54 -8.87 -13.46
N GLU A 203 -2.53 -9.29 -14.24
CA GLU A 203 -3.49 -10.35 -13.91
C GLU A 203 -3.31 -11.53 -14.88
N ASP A 204 -3.28 -12.75 -14.35
CA ASP A 204 -3.24 -14.01 -15.11
C ASP A 204 -4.24 -15.03 -14.50
N ASP A 205 -4.65 -16.00 -15.32
CA ASP A 205 -5.48 -17.14 -14.94
C ASP A 205 -6.80 -16.72 -14.28
N ASN A 206 -7.51 -15.83 -14.98
CA ASN A 206 -8.76 -15.21 -14.51
C ASN A 206 -8.62 -14.51 -13.15
N GLY A 207 -7.40 -14.05 -12.85
CA GLY A 207 -7.03 -13.35 -11.64
C GLY A 207 -6.80 -14.24 -10.43
N ARG A 208 -6.54 -15.54 -10.65
CA ARG A 208 -5.87 -16.35 -9.64
C ARG A 208 -4.48 -15.82 -9.32
N PHE A 209 -3.75 -15.28 -10.30
CA PHE A 209 -2.44 -14.66 -10.09
C PHE A 209 -2.53 -13.17 -10.39
N MET A 210 -2.19 -12.33 -9.40
CA MET A 210 -2.19 -10.88 -9.55
C MET A 210 -0.92 -10.29 -8.95
N SER A 211 -0.26 -9.38 -9.66
CA SER A 211 1.00 -8.81 -9.17
C SER A 211 1.09 -7.32 -9.44
N GLY A 212 1.61 -6.59 -8.47
CA GLY A 212 2.02 -5.21 -8.59
C GLY A 212 3.50 -5.10 -8.91
N GLY A 213 3.87 -4.08 -9.68
CA GLY A 213 5.27 -3.72 -9.96
C GLY A 213 6.01 -3.20 -8.72
N GLY A 214 6.95 -2.27 -8.91
CA GLY A 214 7.80 -1.77 -7.82
C GLY A 214 7.05 -1.01 -6.72
N VAL A 215 7.29 -1.41 -5.47
CA VAL A 215 7.00 -0.70 -4.21
C VAL A 215 5.62 -0.03 -4.13
N THR A 216 5.51 1.22 -4.59
CA THR A 216 4.26 2.00 -4.55
C THR A 216 3.16 1.45 -5.44
N ALA A 217 3.52 0.58 -6.40
CA ALA A 217 2.54 -0.17 -7.19
C ALA A 217 1.59 -1.00 -6.30
N GLY A 218 1.99 -1.34 -5.07
CA GLY A 218 1.14 -2.06 -4.11
C GLY A 218 -0.18 -1.36 -3.79
N ILE A 219 -0.23 -0.03 -3.78
CA ILE A 219 -1.48 0.71 -3.51
C ILE A 219 -2.45 0.55 -4.69
N ASP A 220 -1.98 0.82 -5.90
CA ASP A 220 -2.78 0.67 -7.13
C ASP A 220 -3.22 -0.78 -7.36
N PHE A 221 -2.30 -1.73 -7.16
CA PHE A 221 -2.57 -3.16 -7.21
C PHE A 221 -3.69 -3.52 -6.22
N ALA A 222 -3.62 -3.06 -4.98
CA ALA A 222 -4.60 -3.40 -3.98
C ALA A 222 -5.98 -2.79 -4.27
N LEU A 223 -6.06 -1.61 -4.89
CA LEU A 223 -7.32 -1.05 -5.38
C LEU A 223 -7.93 -1.89 -6.51
N ARG A 224 -7.10 -2.43 -7.42
CA ARG A 224 -7.56 -3.38 -8.45
C ARG A 224 -8.06 -4.70 -7.85
N VAL A 225 -7.35 -5.23 -6.86
CA VAL A 225 -7.78 -6.41 -6.10
C VAL A 225 -9.08 -6.12 -5.35
N ALA A 226 -9.22 -4.95 -4.73
CA ALA A 226 -10.44 -4.52 -4.06
C ALA A 226 -11.64 -4.47 -5.02
N GLU A 227 -11.45 -3.89 -6.21
CA GLU A 227 -12.48 -3.84 -7.26
C GLU A 227 -12.91 -5.26 -7.67
N LYS A 228 -11.95 -6.16 -7.88
CA LYS A 228 -12.24 -7.55 -8.25
C LYS A 228 -12.99 -8.29 -7.15
N LEU A 229 -12.54 -8.20 -5.90
CA LEU A 229 -13.08 -8.99 -4.79
C LEU A 229 -14.39 -8.43 -4.23
N ARG A 230 -14.53 -7.11 -4.14
CA ARG A 230 -15.65 -6.42 -3.47
C ARG A 230 -16.44 -5.47 -4.37
N GLY A 231 -16.06 -5.37 -5.64
CA GLY A 231 -16.72 -4.52 -6.61
C GLY A 231 -16.18 -3.11 -6.62
N ARG A 232 -16.47 -2.41 -7.71
CA ARG A 232 -15.97 -1.06 -7.98
C ARG A 232 -16.28 -0.05 -6.88
N GLN A 233 -17.49 -0.09 -6.32
CA GLN A 233 -17.88 0.87 -5.30
C GLN A 233 -17.02 0.77 -4.04
N ALA A 234 -16.66 -0.44 -3.60
CA ALA A 234 -15.81 -0.63 -2.43
C ALA A 234 -14.39 -0.10 -2.69
N ALA A 235 -13.86 -0.30 -3.90
CA ALA A 235 -12.56 0.23 -4.30
C ALA A 235 -12.54 1.77 -4.34
N GLU A 236 -13.54 2.39 -4.98
CA GLU A 236 -13.68 3.86 -5.06
C GLU A 236 -13.91 4.49 -3.68
N PHE A 237 -14.73 3.86 -2.83
CA PHE A 237 -14.92 4.28 -1.44
C PHE A 237 -13.59 4.26 -0.69
N THR A 238 -12.85 3.15 -0.76
CA THR A 238 -11.55 3.03 -0.10
C THR A 238 -10.57 4.08 -0.61
N GLN A 239 -10.47 4.28 -1.93
CA GLN A 239 -9.63 5.30 -2.55
C GLN A 239 -9.92 6.70 -2.00
N LEU A 240 -11.22 7.07 -1.91
CA LEU A 240 -11.64 8.37 -1.41
C LEU A 240 -11.37 8.54 0.09
N VAL A 241 -11.63 7.51 0.90
CA VAL A 241 -11.46 7.57 2.36
C VAL A 241 -10.00 7.76 2.76
N ILE A 242 -9.05 7.21 1.98
CA ILE A 242 -7.62 7.40 2.22
C ILE A 242 -7.03 8.60 1.48
N GLU A 243 -7.85 9.35 0.74
CA GLU A 243 -7.43 10.48 -0.09
C GLU A 243 -6.28 10.09 -1.05
N TYR A 244 -6.42 8.94 -1.73
CA TYR A 244 -5.41 8.50 -2.69
C TYR A 244 -5.55 9.27 -4.02
N ASP A 245 -4.98 10.48 -4.01
CA ASP A 245 -4.83 11.40 -5.13
C ASP A 245 -3.34 11.78 -5.31
N PRO A 246 -2.52 10.87 -5.85
CA PRO A 246 -1.07 11.07 -5.89
C PRO A 246 -0.67 12.17 -6.88
N ALA A 247 0.12 13.14 -6.40
CA ALA A 247 0.75 14.19 -7.21
C ALA A 247 2.29 14.15 -7.07
N PRO A 248 3.00 13.21 -7.74
CA PRO A 248 4.45 13.12 -7.62
C PRO A 248 5.16 14.40 -8.07
N PRO A 249 6.12 14.95 -7.30
CA PRO A 249 6.83 16.17 -7.67
C PRO A 249 7.85 16.00 -8.81
N PHE A 250 8.11 14.76 -9.22
CA PHE A 250 9.05 14.42 -10.29
C PHE A 250 8.50 13.30 -11.19
N HIS A 251 8.88 13.32 -12.46
CA HIS A 251 8.57 12.27 -13.43
C HIS A 251 9.76 11.29 -13.57
N SER A 252 10.11 10.58 -12.50
CA SER A 252 11.24 9.63 -12.50
C SER A 252 10.94 8.31 -11.81
N GLY A 253 9.66 7.97 -11.67
CA GLY A 253 9.22 6.72 -11.03
C GLY A 253 9.37 5.45 -11.89
N HIS A 254 9.75 5.57 -13.16
CA HIS A 254 9.96 4.44 -14.06
C HIS A 254 11.13 4.73 -15.02
N PRO A 255 11.97 3.74 -15.38
CA PRO A 255 13.15 3.96 -16.24
C PRO A 255 12.83 4.50 -17.63
N ARG A 256 11.61 4.27 -18.15
CA ARG A 256 11.15 4.84 -19.43
C ARG A 256 10.94 6.35 -19.41
N ASP A 257 10.68 6.91 -18.22
CA ASP A 257 10.32 8.32 -18.01
C ASP A 257 11.47 9.09 -17.33
N ALA A 258 12.33 8.40 -16.58
CA ALA A 258 13.46 8.99 -15.87
C ALA A 258 14.57 9.47 -16.81
N ARG A 259 15.29 10.52 -16.40
CA ARG A 259 16.45 11.03 -17.15
C ARG A 259 17.55 9.95 -17.22
N PRO A 260 18.26 9.79 -18.36
CA PRO A 260 19.29 8.76 -18.51
C PRO A 260 20.38 8.79 -17.44
N GLU A 261 20.75 9.97 -16.96
CA GLU A 261 21.72 10.13 -15.85
C GLU A 261 21.23 9.51 -14.54
N VAL A 262 19.93 9.61 -14.23
CA VAL A 262 19.33 9.02 -13.03
C VAL A 262 19.28 7.50 -13.17
N VAL A 263 18.93 6.98 -14.34
CA VAL A 263 18.98 5.54 -14.62
C VAL A 263 20.40 5.00 -14.46
N ALA A 264 21.41 5.72 -14.97
CA ALA A 264 22.81 5.34 -14.83
C ALA A 264 23.30 5.36 -13.37
N MET A 265 22.83 6.32 -12.56
CA MET A 265 23.10 6.35 -11.11
C MET A 265 22.54 5.10 -10.42
N VAL A 266 21.29 4.72 -10.72
CA VAL A 266 20.70 3.50 -10.16
C VAL A 266 21.44 2.26 -10.63
N ASP A 267 21.82 2.17 -11.90
CA ASP A 267 22.60 1.05 -12.44
C ASP A 267 23.97 0.89 -11.79
N LYS A 268 24.57 1.99 -11.32
CA LYS A 268 25.85 1.94 -10.59
C LYS A 268 25.68 1.30 -9.21
N GLU A 269 24.62 1.67 -8.49
CA GLU A 269 24.31 1.12 -7.16
C GLU A 269 23.71 -0.29 -7.24
N LEU A 270 22.97 -0.56 -8.32
CA LEU A 270 22.27 -1.81 -8.56
C LEU A 270 22.59 -2.34 -9.98
N PRO A 271 23.78 -2.94 -10.18
CA PRO A 271 24.25 -3.37 -11.49
C PRO A 271 23.26 -4.30 -12.21
N GLY A 272 22.84 -3.88 -13.41
CA GLY A 272 21.90 -4.62 -14.27
C GLY A 272 20.43 -4.22 -14.14
N ALA A 273 20.10 -3.22 -13.32
CA ALA A 273 18.73 -2.74 -13.12
C ALA A 273 18.06 -2.28 -14.42
N SER A 274 18.76 -1.54 -15.28
CA SER A 274 18.26 -1.05 -16.57
C SER A 274 17.87 -2.18 -17.53
N ARG A 275 18.45 -3.37 -17.34
CA ARG A 275 18.13 -4.60 -18.08
C ARG A 275 17.12 -5.49 -17.35
N GLY A 276 16.61 -5.08 -16.19
CA GLY A 276 15.72 -5.88 -15.37
C GLY A 276 16.37 -7.15 -14.78
N LEU A 277 17.70 -7.16 -14.67
CA LEU A 277 18.52 -8.32 -14.27
C LEU A 277 19.45 -7.99 -13.09
N ALA A 278 19.07 -7.02 -12.26
CA ALA A 278 19.83 -6.68 -11.07
C ALA A 278 20.00 -7.88 -10.13
N ARG A 279 21.10 -7.88 -9.36
CA ARG A 279 21.30 -8.86 -8.29
C ARG A 279 20.54 -8.44 -7.04
N ILE A 280 20.01 -9.43 -6.33
CA ILE A 280 19.39 -9.24 -5.02
C ILE A 280 19.77 -10.43 -4.12
N PRO A 281 20.13 -10.21 -2.85
CA PRO A 281 20.41 -11.29 -1.90
C PRO A 281 19.28 -12.33 -1.85
N GLY A 282 19.65 -13.61 -1.80
CA GLY A 282 18.72 -14.75 -1.79
C GLY A 282 18.27 -15.25 -3.17
N VAL A 283 18.43 -14.47 -4.24
CA VAL A 283 18.11 -14.88 -5.62
C VAL A 283 19.40 -15.26 -6.35
N ARG A 284 19.34 -16.33 -7.15
CA ARG A 284 20.50 -16.79 -7.94
C ARG A 284 20.71 -15.94 -9.19
#